data_AF-A0A3D2F020-F1
#
_entry.id   AF-A0A3D2F020-F1
#
_cell.length_a   1.000
_cell.length_b   1.000
_cell.length_c   1.000
_cell.angle_alpha   90.00
_cell.angle_beta   90.00
_cell.angle_gamma   90.00
#
_symmetry.space_group_name_H-M   'P 1'
#
loop_
_entity.id
_entity.type
_entity.pdbx_description
1 polymer ?
#
loop_
_entity_poly.entity_id
_entity_poly.type
_entity_poly.pdbx_seq_one_letter_code
_entity_poly.pdbx_strand_id
1 'polypeptide(L)' 'CVFSEPQFEPKLVSTVTENTNAGTGVLDPLGTSIDNGPELYFTLIRNMSYSIKDCLTD' A
#
# COMPACT_ATOMS: atom_id res chain seq x y z
N CYS A 1 -1.83 9.58 -6.11
CA CYS A 1 -1.41 8.75 -4.97
C CYS A 1 0.07 8.44 -5.04
N VAL A 2 0.72 8.40 -3.88
CA VAL A 2 2.06 7.81 -3.70
C VAL A 2 1.89 6.58 -2.81
N PHE A 3 2.36 5.43 -3.30
CA PHE A 3 2.31 4.17 -2.56
C PHE A 3 3.68 3.85 -1.97
N SER A 4 3.69 3.46 -0.71
CA SER A 4 4.89 2.99 -0.01
C SER A 4 4.77 1.52 0.33
N GLU A 5 5.90 0.85 0.56
CA GLU A 5 5.91 -0.51 1.09
C GLU A 5 6.24 -0.47 2.59
N PRO A 6 5.78 -1.44 3.41
CA PRO A 6 6.02 -1.44 4.86
C PRO A 6 7.49 -1.30 5.27
N GLN A 7 8.41 -1.76 4.43
CA GLN A 7 9.85 -1.72 4.60
C GLN A 7 10.49 -0.34 4.29
N PHE A 8 9.73 0.64 3.81
CA PHE A 8 10.25 1.98 3.48
C PHE A 8 9.96 3.02 4.57
N GLU A 9 10.90 3.94 4.75
CA GLU A 9 10.83 5.00 5.74
C GLU A 9 9.67 5.99 5.45
N PRO A 10 8.71 6.16 6.37
CA PRO A 10 7.54 7.03 6.16
C PRO A 10 7.90 8.50 5.85
N LYS A 11 9.04 8.98 6.34
CA LYS A 11 9.51 10.36 6.12
C LYS A 11 9.79 10.67 4.64
N LEU A 12 10.22 9.68 3.86
CA LEU A 12 10.48 9.86 2.42
C LEU A 12 9.17 10.12 1.67
N VAL A 13 8.09 9.41 2.01
CA VAL A 13 6.76 9.59 1.41
C VAL A 13 6.23 10.99 1.69
N SER A 14 6.37 11.47 2.93
CA SER A 14 5.97 12.82 3.32
C SER A 14 6.74 13.90 2.56
N THR A 15 8.03 13.68 2.29
CA THR A 15 8.87 14.64 1.54
C THR A 15 8.46 14.68 0.06
N VAL A 16 8.20 13.53 -0.55
CA VAL A 16 7.81 13.43 -1.97
C VAL A 16 6.43 14.01 -2.25
N THR A 17 5.52 13.94 -1.28
CA THR A 17 4.15 14.48 -1.40
C THR A 17 4.01 15.92 -0.94
N GLU A 18 5.07 16.53 -0.41
CA GLU A 18 5.06 17.90 0.09
C GLU A 18 4.59 18.89 -0.98
N ASN A 19 3.70 19.81 -0.60
CA ASN A 19 3.09 20.80 -1.50
C ASN A 19 2.26 20.21 -2.66
N THR A 20 1.82 18.96 -2.54
CA THR A 20 0.89 18.34 -3.49
C THR A 20 -0.42 17.93 -2.79
N ASN A 21 -1.47 17.69 -3.58
CA ASN A 21 -2.72 17.09 -3.10
C ASN A 21 -2.73 15.56 -3.28
N ALA A 22 -1.55 14.93 -3.42
CA ALA A 22 -1.49 13.49 -3.65
C ALA A 22 -1.80 12.72 -2.35
N GLY A 23 -2.82 11.86 -2.39
CA GLY A 23 -3.06 10.87 -1.34
C GLY A 23 -1.88 9.90 -1.17
N THR A 24 -1.81 9.22 -0.02
CA THR A 24 -0.78 8.22 0.27
C THR A 24 -1.42 6.89 0.64
N GLY A 25 -0.76 5.78 0.30
CA GLY A 25 -1.20 4.43 0.62
C GLY A 25 -0.03 3.49 0.88
N VAL A 26 -0.32 2.30 1.43
CA VAL A 26 0.68 1.25 1.67
C VAL A 26 0.32 0.02 0.85
N LEU A 27 1.32 -0.54 0.15
CA LEU A 27 1.24 -1.81 -0.56
C LEU A 27 2.24 -2.78 0.07
N ASP A 28 1.75 -3.93 0.54
CA ASP A 28 2.58 -5.04 1.00
C ASP A 28 2.61 -6.14 -0.06
N PRO A 29 3.55 -6.11 -1.03
CA PRO A 29 3.63 -7.13 -2.07
C PRO A 29 4.15 -8.47 -1.55
N LEU A 30 4.72 -8.51 -0.34
CA LEU A 30 5.24 -9.72 0.28
C LEU A 30 4.19 -10.44 1.12
N GLY A 31 3.05 -9.80 1.39
CA GLY A 31 1.98 -10.38 2.21
C GLY A 31 2.46 -10.71 3.61
N THR A 32 3.33 -9.88 4.19
CA THR A 32 3.96 -10.10 5.50
C THR A 32 2.95 -10.28 6.63
N SER A 33 1.73 -9.75 6.45
CA SER A 33 0.61 -9.87 7.40
C SER A 33 -0.40 -10.98 7.05
N ILE A 34 -0.11 -11.85 6.07
CA ILE A 34 -1.02 -12.89 5.58
C ILE A 34 -0.51 -14.27 5.99
N ASP A 35 -1.38 -15.07 6.60
CA ASP A 35 -1.03 -16.45 6.95
C ASP A 35 -0.79 -17.32 5.71
N ASN A 36 0.15 -18.26 5.85
CA ASN A 36 0.43 -19.24 4.79
C ASN A 36 -0.78 -20.14 4.55
N GLY A 37 -1.14 -20.33 3.27
CA GLY A 37 -2.20 -21.25 2.88
C GLY A 37 -2.68 -21.03 1.44
N PRO A 38 -3.66 -21.84 0.98
CA PRO A 38 -4.20 -21.75 -0.37
C PRO A 38 -4.80 -20.38 -0.70
N GLU A 39 -5.29 -19.65 0.31
CA GLU A 39 -5.92 -18.34 0.15
C GLU A 39 -4.93 -17.17 0.09
N LEU A 40 -3.64 -17.41 0.34
CA LEU A 40 -2.63 -16.34 0.45
C LEU A 40 -2.60 -15.47 -0.80
N TYR A 41 -2.51 -16.09 -1.98
CA TYR A 41 -2.39 -15.36 -3.24
C TYR A 41 -3.63 -14.48 -3.51
N PHE A 42 -4.82 -15.03 -3.30
CA PHE A 42 -6.05 -14.28 -3.54
C PHE A 42 -6.23 -13.15 -2.54
N THR A 43 -5.86 -13.38 -1.28
CA THR A 43 -5.89 -12.35 -0.22
C THR A 43 -4.90 -11.25 -0.52
N LEU A 44 -3.67 -11.59 -0.93
CA LEU A 44 -2.63 -10.63 -1.30
C LEU A 44 -3.10 -9.68 -2.41
N ILE A 45 -3.59 -10.21 -3.52
CA ILE A 45 -4.04 -9.41 -4.67
C ILE A 45 -5.24 -8.53 -4.29
N ARG A 46 -6.18 -9.03 -3.48
CA ARG A 46 -7.32 -8.23 -2.99
C ARG A 46 -6.88 -7.10 -2.07
N ASN A 47 -6.00 -7.38 -1.11
CA ASN A 47 -5.49 -6.38 -0.18
C ASN A 47 -4.80 -5.23 -0.92
N MET A 48 -3.93 -5.54 -1.89
CA MET A 48 -3.30 -4.52 -2.74
C MET A 48 -4.33 -3.74 -3.55
N SER A 49 -5.35 -4.41 -4.11
CA SER A 49 -6.42 -3.76 -4.87
C SER A 49 -7.23 -2.79 -4.00
N TYR A 50 -7.51 -3.15 -2.74
CA TYR A 50 -8.18 -2.27 -1.79
C TYR A 50 -7.32 -1.05 -1.46
N SER A 51 -6.03 -1.23 -1.13
CA SER A 51 -5.12 -0.11 -0.90
C SER A 51 -5.05 0.87 -2.09
N ILE A 52 -5.04 0.35 -3.32
CA ILE A 52 -5.05 1.18 -4.53
C ILE A 52 -6.35 1.95 -4.65
N LYS A 53 -7.49 1.24 -4.51
CA LYS A 53 -8.82 1.83 -4.62
C LYS A 53 -8.99 2.93 -3.59
N ASP A 54 -8.75 2.63 -2.32
CA ASP A 54 -8.98 3.55 -1.21
C ASP A 54 -8.20 4.85 -1.43
N CYS A 55 -6.90 4.77 -1.74
CA CYS A 55 -6.11 5.97 -2.00
C CYS A 55 -6.62 6.79 -3.21
N LEU A 56 -7.08 6.13 -4.28
CA LEU A 56 -7.50 6.83 -5.52
C LEU A 56 -8.94 7.35 -5.47
N THR A 57 -9.76 6.88 -4.53
CA THR A 57 -11.16 7.29 -4.40
C THR A 57 -11.44 8.18 -3.19
N ASP A 58 -10.46 8.36 -2.31
CA ASP A 58 -10.49 9.32 -1.20
C ASP A 58 -10.22 10.77 -1.65
#